data_AF-A0A5E5P1T0-F1
#
_entry.id   AF-A0A5E5P1T0-F1
#
_cell.length_a   1.000
_cell.length_b   1.000
_cell.length_c   1.000
_cell.angle_alpha   90.00
_cell.angle_beta   90.00
_cell.angle_gamma   90.00
#
_symmetry.space_group_name_H-M   'P 1'
#
loop_
_entity.id
_entity.type
_entity.pdbx_description
1 polymer ?
#
loop_
_entity_poly.entity_id
_entity_poly.type
_entity_poly.pdbx_seq_one_letter_code
_entity_poly.pdbx_strand_id
1 'polypeptide(L)'
;MSPYDPRPEGLNTDPAPPSVVQTLMLHQMNSALCDFAKRWTLDGDYLRCRSCARPVIASRADMPFSHAHGCKAAKTAEAYPWREFVRLLGPLISSTGEVNT
;
A
#
# COMPACT_ATOMS: atom_id res chain seq x y z
N MET A 1 -5.55 -43.06 -32.42
CA MET A 1 -5.09 -41.67 -32.62
C MET A 1 -5.38 -40.92 -31.32
N SER A 2 -4.36 -40.33 -30.67
CA SER A 2 -4.50 -39.63 -29.39
C SER A 2 -4.95 -38.18 -29.63
N PRO A 3 -6.01 -37.68 -28.97
CA PRO A 3 -6.64 -36.39 -29.28
C PRO A 3 -6.00 -35.18 -28.57
N TYR A 4 -4.75 -35.30 -28.13
CA TYR A 4 -4.02 -34.18 -27.53
C TYR A 4 -2.99 -33.67 -28.52
N ASP A 5 -3.39 -32.67 -29.30
CA ASP A 5 -2.42 -31.81 -29.96
C ASP A 5 -1.50 -31.19 -28.86
N PRO A 6 -0.18 -31.17 -29.07
CA PRO A 6 0.71 -30.56 -28.09
C PRO A 6 0.37 -29.08 -27.94
N ARG A 7 0.25 -28.63 -26.68
CA ARG A 7 0.12 -27.22 -26.33
C ARG A 7 1.27 -26.47 -27.02
N PRO A 8 1.02 -25.39 -27.79
CA PRO A 8 2.10 -24.71 -28.50
C PRO A 8 3.18 -24.27 -27.52
N GLU A 9 4.39 -24.77 -27.75
CA GLU A 9 5.57 -24.44 -26.96
C GLU A 9 5.99 -23.00 -27.27
N GLY A 10 6.11 -22.20 -26.21
CA GLY A 10 6.39 -20.77 -26.29
C GLY A 10 5.63 -20.03 -25.21
N LEU A 11 6.01 -20.22 -23.94
CA LEU A 11 5.64 -19.24 -22.92
C LEU A 11 6.15 -17.89 -23.43
N ASN A 12 5.27 -16.92 -23.62
CA ASN A 12 5.69 -15.57 -24.00
C ASN A 12 6.64 -15.06 -22.89
N THR A 13 7.94 -14.99 -23.20
CA THR A 13 8.99 -14.49 -22.30
C THR A 13 9.18 -12.98 -22.41
N ASP A 14 8.45 -12.32 -23.31
CA ASP A 14 8.54 -10.88 -23.47
C ASP A 14 8.01 -10.20 -22.20
N PRO A 15 8.69 -9.13 -21.74
CA PRO A 15 8.20 -8.37 -20.61
C PRO A 15 6.82 -7.79 -20.94
N ALA A 16 5.91 -7.87 -19.96
CA ALA A 16 4.58 -7.30 -20.11
C ALA A 16 4.66 -5.81 -20.50
N PRO A 17 3.73 -5.31 -21.34
CA PRO A 17 3.67 -3.90 -21.68
C PRO A 17 3.64 -3.01 -20.43
N PRO A 18 4.27 -1.81 -20.45
CA PRO A 18 4.30 -0.93 -19.29
C PRO A 18 2.93 -0.61 -18.68
N SER A 19 1.88 -0.50 -19.52
CA SER A 19 0.50 -0.26 -19.08
C SER A 19 -0.09 -1.40 -18.24
N VAL A 20 0.25 -2.64 -18.57
CA VAL A 20 -0.16 -3.84 -17.82
C VAL A 20 0.55 -3.88 -16.48
N VAL A 21 1.86 -3.61 -16.47
CA VAL A 21 2.66 -3.51 -15.24
C VAL A 21 2.10 -2.42 -14.31
N GLN A 22 1.79 -1.24 -14.85
CA GLN A 22 1.21 -0.13 -14.09
C GLN A 22 -0.14 -0.49 -13.47
N THR A 23 -1.04 -1.12 -14.24
CA THR A 23 -2.34 -1.57 -13.75
C THR A 23 -2.19 -2.57 -12.61
N LEU A 24 -1.26 -3.51 -12.73
CA LEU A 24 -0.97 -4.47 -11.67
C LEU A 24 -0.42 -3.79 -10.40
N MET A 25 0.47 -2.82 -10.55
CA MET A 25 1.01 -2.04 -9.42
C MET A 25 -0.09 -1.28 -8.67
N LEU A 26 -1.02 -0.64 -9.39
CA LEU A 26 -2.17 0.05 -8.78
C LEU A 26 -3.10 -0.94 -8.05
N HIS A 27 -3.30 -2.13 -8.60
CA HIS A 27 -4.07 -3.18 -7.94
C HIS A 27 -3.38 -3.67 -6.65
N GLN A 28 -2.06 -3.88 -6.68
CA GLN A 28 -1.29 -4.25 -5.49
C GLN A 28 -1.32 -3.15 -4.42
N MET A 29 -1.24 -1.89 -4.83
CA MET A 29 -1.42 -0.74 -3.94
C MET A 29 -2.79 -0.78 -3.25
N ASN A 30 -3.88 -1.02 -3.98
CA ASN A 30 -5.22 -1.11 -3.39
C ASN A 30 -5.28 -2.18 -2.29
N SER A 31 -4.73 -3.37 -2.55
CA SER A 31 -4.68 -4.44 -1.56
C SER A 31 -3.88 -4.02 -0.31
N ALA A 32 -2.73 -3.39 -0.50
CA ALA A 32 -1.89 -2.94 0.61
C ALA A 32 -2.56 -1.82 1.43
N LEU A 33 -3.29 -0.91 0.78
CA LEU A 33 -4.10 0.10 1.45
C LEU A 33 -5.25 -0.51 2.26
N CYS A 34 -5.92 -1.56 1.74
CA CYS A 34 -6.92 -2.31 2.50
C CYS A 34 -6.32 -2.97 3.76
N ASP A 35 -5.12 -3.54 3.64
CA ASP A 35 -4.42 -4.11 4.79
C ASP A 35 -3.97 -3.05 5.79
N PHE A 36 -3.51 -1.90 5.32
CA PHE A 36 -3.17 -0.74 6.16
C PHE A 36 -4.40 -0.22 6.92
N ALA A 37 -5.56 -0.14 6.26
CA ALA A 37 -6.82 0.29 6.84
C ALA A 37 -7.35 -0.64 7.95
N LYS A 38 -6.80 -1.85 8.12
CA LYS A 38 -7.10 -2.71 9.29
C LYS A 38 -6.50 -2.12 10.57
N ARG A 39 -5.40 -1.37 10.48
CA ARG A 39 -4.66 -0.79 11.61
C ARG A 39 -4.92 0.69 11.79
N TRP A 40 -5.13 1.41 10.69
CA TRP A 40 -5.19 2.87 10.68
C TRP A 40 -6.47 3.40 10.04
N THR A 41 -6.92 4.56 10.52
CA THR A 41 -7.97 5.35 9.91
C THR A 41 -7.39 6.71 9.54
N LEU A 42 -7.49 7.08 8.28
CA LEU A 42 -7.21 8.45 7.82
C LEU A 42 -8.44 9.32 8.09
N ASP A 43 -8.24 10.40 8.82
CA ASP A 43 -9.26 11.35 9.28
C ASP A 43 -8.69 12.76 9.10
N GLY A 44 -8.94 13.36 7.93
CA GLY A 44 -8.31 14.62 7.55
C GLY A 44 -6.79 14.53 7.55
N ASP A 45 -6.15 15.35 8.38
CA ASP A 45 -4.70 15.41 8.59
C ASP A 45 -4.19 14.44 9.67
N TYR A 46 -5.06 13.57 10.21
CA TYR A 46 -4.70 12.57 11.20
C TYR A 46 -4.73 11.15 10.65
N LEU A 47 -3.73 10.36 11.02
CA LEU A 47 -3.83 8.90 11.06
C LEU A 47 -4.13 8.47 12.50
N ARG A 48 -5.20 7.71 12.69
CA ARG A 48 -5.63 7.18 13.99
C ARG A 48 -5.45 5.68 14.05
N CYS A 49 -4.87 5.19 15.14
CA CYS A 49 -4.83 3.74 15.38
C CYS A 49 -6.26 3.24 15.64
N ARG A 50 -6.73 2.23 14.90
CA ARG A 50 -8.08 1.66 15.09
C ARG A 50 -8.27 0.93 16.41
N SER A 51 -7.18 0.49 17.05
CA SER A 51 -7.23 -0.21 18.34
C SER A 51 -7.28 0.72 19.55
N CYS A 52 -6.58 1.86 19.52
CA CYS A 52 -6.49 2.77 20.67
C CYS A 52 -6.93 4.22 20.40
N ALA A 53 -7.45 4.50 19.19
CA ALA A 53 -7.93 5.81 18.72
C ALA A 53 -6.92 6.98 18.75
N ARG A 54 -5.69 6.76 19.24
CA ARG A 54 -4.67 7.82 19.29
C ARG A 54 -4.35 8.34 17.89
N PRO A 55 -4.34 9.67 17.70
CA PRO A 55 -4.00 10.29 16.44
C PRO A 55 -2.51 10.60 16.31
N VAL A 56 -2.03 10.66 15.06
CA VAL A 56 -0.80 11.36 14.67
C VAL A 56 -1.07 12.25 13.48
N ILE A 57 -0.72 13.52 13.61
CA ILE A 57 -0.88 14.55 12.57
C ILE A 57 0.16 14.37 11.47
N ALA A 58 -0.20 14.67 10.22
CA ALA A 58 0.67 14.55 9.05
C ALA A 58 2.00 15.30 9.20
N SER A 59 2.00 16.47 9.86
CA SER A 59 3.22 17.26 10.13
C SER A 59 4.23 16.57 11.07
N ARG A 60 3.86 15.44 11.68
CA ARG A 60 4.74 14.59 12.50
C ARG A 60 5.05 13.25 11.83
N ALA A 61 5.02 13.19 10.50
CA ALA A 61 5.24 11.95 9.75
C ALA A 61 6.56 11.23 10.10
N ASP A 62 7.61 11.99 10.39
CA ASP A 62 8.95 11.48 10.70
C ASP A 62 9.16 11.12 12.18
N MET A 63 8.12 11.22 13.00
CA MET A 63 8.17 10.83 14.42
C MET A 63 7.55 9.44 14.63
N PRO A 64 8.14 8.63 15.53
CA PRO A 64 7.55 7.33 15.86
C PRO A 64 6.20 7.52 16.58
N PHE A 65 5.22 6.72 16.19
CA PHE A 65 3.89 6.72 16.78
C PHE A 65 3.89 6.08 18.17
N SER A 66 3.28 6.77 19.13
CA SER A 66 3.15 6.29 20.51
C SER A 66 1.72 5.85 20.83
N HIS A 67 1.49 4.53 20.82
CA HIS A 67 0.21 3.94 21.20
C HIS A 67 -0.18 4.22 22.66
N ALA A 68 -1.46 4.09 22.98
CA ALA A 68 -1.92 4.08 24.37
C ALA A 68 -1.45 2.79 25.08
N HIS A 69 -1.37 2.83 26.41
CA HIS A 69 -1.01 1.67 27.21
C HIS A 69 -1.97 0.50 26.94
N GLY A 70 -1.43 -0.72 26.78
CA GLY A 70 -2.22 -1.93 26.51
C GLY A 70 -2.77 -2.06 25.08
N CYS A 71 -2.41 -1.16 24.16
CA CYS A 71 -2.87 -1.25 22.77
C CYS A 71 -2.34 -2.52 22.08
N LYS A 72 -3.26 -3.36 21.59
CA LYS A 72 -2.93 -4.62 20.89
C LYS A 72 -2.10 -4.39 19.62
N ALA A 73 -2.35 -3.27 18.93
CA ALA A 73 -1.63 -2.91 17.71
C ALA A 73 -0.18 -2.45 17.97
N ALA A 74 0.21 -2.14 19.21
CA ALA A 74 1.53 -1.56 19.49
C ALA A 74 2.73 -2.46 19.12
N LYS A 75 2.49 -3.77 18.98
CA LYS A 75 3.53 -4.75 18.58
C LYS A 75 3.54 -5.06 17.09
N THR A 76 2.47 -4.72 16.38
CA THR A 76 2.23 -5.17 15.00
C THR A 76 2.08 -4.02 14.01
N ALA A 77 1.73 -2.83 14.50
CA ALA A 77 1.58 -1.64 13.67
C ALA A 77 2.93 -0.99 13.40
N GLU A 78 2.97 -0.27 12.29
CA GLU A 78 4.12 0.44 11.78
C GLU A 78 4.49 1.58 12.73
N ALA A 79 5.78 1.71 13.04
CA ALA A 79 6.27 2.78 13.91
C ALA A 79 6.05 4.17 13.29
N TYR A 80 6.04 4.29 11.96
CA TYR A 80 5.90 5.55 11.23
C TYR A 80 4.74 5.46 10.23
N PRO A 81 3.47 5.53 10.69
CA PRO A 81 2.32 5.22 9.85
C PRO A 81 2.15 6.16 8.65
N TRP A 82 2.54 7.43 8.77
CA TRP A 82 2.51 8.38 7.66
C TRP A 82 3.55 8.06 6.58
N ARG A 83 4.77 7.69 6.98
CA ARG A 83 5.82 7.27 6.02
C ARG A 83 5.38 6.03 5.27
N GLU A 84 4.77 5.07 5.97
CA GLU A 84 4.22 3.88 5.34
C GLU A 84 3.07 4.23 4.38
N PHE A 85 2.14 5.10 4.79
CA PHE A 85 1.03 5.52 3.94
C PHE A 85 1.52 6.18 2.64
N VAL A 86 2.49 7.09 2.71
CA VAL A 86 3.10 7.72 1.53
C VAL A 86 3.80 6.68 0.65
N ARG A 87 4.52 5.72 1.24
CA ARG A 87 5.16 4.62 0.51
C ARG A 87 4.13 3.78 -0.25
N LEU A 88 2.99 3.47 0.38
CA LEU A 88 1.91 2.73 -0.26
C LEU A 88 1.30 3.49 -1.44
N LEU A 89 1.16 4.82 -1.33
CA LEU A 89 0.65 5.67 -2.42
C LEU A 89 1.66 5.90 -3.55
N GLY A 90 2.90 5.43 -3.44
CA GLY A 90 3.95 5.61 -4.43
C GLY A 90 3.53 5.34 -5.89
N PRO A 91 2.90 4.19 -6.20
CA PRO A 91 2.43 3.90 -7.57
C PRO A 91 1.41 4.91 -8.10
N LEU A 92 0.51 5.41 -7.24
CA LEU A 92 -0.45 6.45 -7.62
C LEU A 92 0.26 7.76 -7.91
N ILE A 93 1.15 8.20 -7.01
CA ILE A 93 1.92 9.44 -7.17
C ILE A 93 2.74 9.42 -8.47
N SER A 94 3.43 8.31 -8.75
CA SER A 94 4.17 8.13 -10.00
C SER A 94 3.27 8.10 -11.24
N SER A 95 2.05 7.58 -11.12
CA SER A 95 1.08 7.53 -12.21
C SER A 95 0.42 8.87 -12.51
N THR A 96 0.33 9.78 -11.53
CA THR A 96 -0.36 11.07 -11.69
C THR A 96 0.48 12.13 -12.38
N GLY A 97 1.80 11.93 -12.54
CA GLY A 97 2.66 12.83 -13.32
C GLY A 97 2.55 14.30 -12.94
N GLU A 98 3.16 14.68 -11.81
CA GLU A 98 3.33 16.07 -11.32
C GLU A 98 2.06 16.89 -11.01
N VAL A 99 1.90 17.31 -9.75
CA VAL A 99 1.70 18.73 -9.41
C VAL A 99 2.30 18.95 -8.01
N ASN A 100 3.46 19.61 -7.93
CA ASN A 100 3.72 20.74 -7.04
C ASN A 100 5.22 21.08 -7.07
N THR A 101 5.49 22.26 -7.66
CA THR A 101 6.64 23.13 -7.44
C THR A 101 7.03 23.29 -5.97
#